data_AF-A0A7Y5WV55-F1
#
_entry.id   AF-A0A7Y5WV55-F1
#
_cell.length_a   1.000
_cell.length_b   1.000
_cell.length_c   1.000
_cell.angle_alpha   90.00
_cell.angle_beta   90.00
_cell.angle_gamma   90.00
#
_symmetry.space_group_name_H-M   'P 1'
#
loop_
_entity.id
_entity.type
_entity.pdbx_description
1 polymer ?
#
loop_
_entity_poly.entity_id
_entity_poly.type
_entity_poly.pdbx_seq_one_letter_code
_entity_poly.pdbx_strand_id
1 'polypeptide(L)'
;MIVNPSEWINLLLRWTHVFAAILWVGTTYYFTWLDGQLRRAAAHDGNVWMVHSGGFYTVVKQKTLGVPPSRLHWFRWEAMVTWLSGVMLLGVVYYKGGLLVDP
;
A
#
# COMPACT_ATOMS: atom_id res chain seq x y z
N MET A 1 11.38 35.87 -6.19
CA MET A 1 11.47 34.40 -6.35
C MET A 1 10.08 33.93 -6.74
N ILE A 2 9.83 33.63 -8.01
CA ILE A 2 8.50 33.20 -8.47
C ILE A 2 8.43 31.69 -8.24
N VAL A 3 7.46 31.27 -7.43
CA VAL A 3 7.15 29.86 -7.19
C VAL A 3 6.62 29.27 -8.48
N ASN A 4 7.26 28.21 -9.00
CA ASN A 4 6.77 27.52 -10.19
C ASN A 4 5.80 26.39 -9.78
N PRO A 5 4.47 26.52 -10.00
CA PRO A 5 3.50 25.53 -9.53
C PRO A 5 3.73 24.14 -10.13
N SER A 6 4.29 24.05 -11.35
CA SER A 6 4.53 22.77 -12.01
C SER A 6 5.59 21.92 -11.30
N GLU A 7 6.61 22.55 -10.72
CA GLU A 7 7.67 21.86 -9.98
C GLU A 7 7.13 21.26 -8.67
N TRP A 8 6.30 22.01 -7.96
CA TRP A 8 5.64 21.53 -6.74
C TRP A 8 4.66 20.39 -7.02
N ILE A 9 3.87 20.48 -8.10
CA ILE A 9 2.98 19.39 -8.52
C ILE A 9 3.78 18.14 -8.86
N ASN A 10 4.90 18.29 -9.59
CA ASN A 10 5.79 17.17 -9.90
C ASN A 10 6.33 16.52 -8.62
N LEU A 11 6.82 17.33 -7.68
CA LEU A 11 7.37 16.85 -6.42
C LEU A 11 6.31 16.11 -5.60
N LEU A 12 5.13 16.70 -5.44
CA LEU A 12 4.02 16.11 -4.69
C LEU A 12 3.58 14.79 -5.31
N LEU A 13 3.32 14.74 -6.62
CA LEU A 13 2.90 13.51 -7.30
C LEU A 13 3.94 12.39 -7.17
N ARG A 14 5.23 12.72 -7.32
CA ARG A 14 6.33 11.73 -7.18
C ARG A 14 6.37 11.16 -5.78
N TRP A 15 6.37 12.02 -4.76
CA TRP A 15 6.43 11.55 -3.38
C TRP A 15 5.17 10.81 -2.95
N THR A 16 3.97 11.29 -3.33
CA THR A 16 2.73 10.54 -3.12
C THR A 16 2.80 9.15 -3.75
N HIS A 17 3.29 9.04 -4.98
CA HIS A 17 3.44 7.75 -5.66
C HIS A 17 4.41 6.82 -4.94
N VAL A 18 5.60 7.32 -4.55
CA VAL A 18 6.63 6.56 -3.84
C VAL A 18 6.11 6.08 -2.48
N PHE A 19 5.50 6.95 -1.67
CA PHE A 19 4.96 6.56 -0.37
C PHE A 19 3.82 5.54 -0.52
N ALA A 20 2.88 5.78 -1.44
CA ALA A 20 1.81 4.83 -1.70
C ALA A 20 2.36 3.47 -2.15
N ALA A 21 3.39 3.46 -3.02
CA ALA A 21 4.04 2.24 -3.48
C ALA A 21 4.73 1.48 -2.34
N ILE A 22 5.44 2.18 -1.43
CA ILE A 22 6.04 1.56 -0.24
C ILE A 22 4.95 0.91 0.63
N LEU A 23 3.84 1.59 0.85
CA LEU A 23 2.72 1.05 1.63
C LEU A 23 2.06 -0.15 0.94
N TRP A 24 1.83 -0.08 -0.37
CA TRP A 24 1.22 -1.17 -1.13
C TRP A 24 2.12 -2.41 -1.19
N VAL A 25 3.40 -2.23 -1.51
CA VAL A 25 4.36 -3.33 -1.58
C VAL A 25 4.60 -3.90 -0.18
N GLY A 26 4.77 -3.05 0.83
CA GLY A 26 4.94 -3.45 2.21
C GLY A 26 3.76 -4.26 2.75
N THR A 27 2.53 -3.80 2.54
CA THR A 27 1.32 -4.55 2.92
C THR A 27 1.22 -5.88 2.18
N THR A 28 1.58 -5.94 0.89
CA THR A 28 1.59 -7.18 0.11
C THR A 28 2.55 -8.22 0.68
N TYR A 29 3.80 -7.81 0.99
CA TYR A 29 4.78 -8.71 1.62
C TYR A 29 4.33 -9.14 3.02
N TYR A 30 3.80 -8.21 3.82
CA TYR A 30 3.28 -8.50 5.15
C TYR A 30 2.17 -9.56 5.09
N PHE A 31 1.15 -9.39 4.24
CA PHE A 31 0.07 -10.37 4.11
C PHE A 31 0.54 -11.71 3.54
N THR A 32 1.49 -11.70 2.61
CA THR A 32 2.08 -12.93 2.07
C THR A 32 2.80 -13.73 3.15
N TRP A 33 3.61 -13.05 3.96
CA TRP A 33 4.29 -13.65 5.11
C TRP A 33 3.28 -14.15 6.15
N LEU A 34 2.30 -13.31 6.51
CA LEU A 34 1.29 -13.61 7.52
C LEU A 34 0.46 -14.84 7.12
N ASP A 35 0.03 -14.92 5.86
CA ASP A 35 -0.65 -16.10 5.33
C ASP A 35 0.22 -17.35 5.37
N GLY A 36 1.52 -17.21 5.13
CA GLY A 36 2.50 -18.29 5.32
C GLY A 36 2.58 -18.78 6.75
N GLN A 37 2.62 -17.86 7.74
CA GLN A 37 2.62 -18.21 9.16
C GLN A 37 1.31 -18.86 9.59
N LEU A 38 0.17 -18.31 9.19
CA LEU A 38 -1.14 -18.86 9.51
C LEU A 38 -1.33 -20.26 8.94
N ARG A 39 -0.83 -20.53 7.72
CA ARG A 39 -0.83 -21.88 7.14
C ARG A 39 -0.01 -22.88 7.98
N ARG A 40 1.12 -22.46 8.55
CA ARG A 40 1.93 -23.29 9.46
C ARG A 40 1.24 -23.49 10.82
N ALA A 41 0.65 -22.43 11.35
CA ALA A 41 -0.07 -22.45 12.62
C ALA A 41 -1.38 -23.26 12.56
N ALA A 42 -1.92 -23.51 11.36
CA ALA A 42 -3.14 -24.30 11.17
C ALA A 42 -3.05 -25.74 11.69
N ALA A 43 -1.85 -26.31 11.83
CA ALA A 43 -1.64 -27.61 12.47
C ALA A 43 -1.69 -27.57 14.01
N HIS A 44 -1.79 -26.37 14.59
CA HIS A 44 -1.83 -26.10 16.03
C HIS A 44 -3.12 -25.32 16.36
N ASP A 45 -3.00 -24.20 17.07
CA ASP A 45 -4.08 -23.31 17.52
C ASP A 45 -4.62 -22.38 16.42
N GLY A 46 -3.99 -22.34 15.25
CA GLY A 46 -4.42 -21.54 14.10
C GLY A 46 -4.13 -20.04 14.23
N ASN A 47 -3.35 -19.63 15.23
CA ASN A 47 -3.15 -18.23 15.58
C ASN A 47 -1.70 -17.78 15.35
N VAL A 48 -1.52 -16.51 15.00
CA VAL A 48 -0.19 -15.87 14.92
C VAL A 48 -0.11 -14.75 15.94
N TRP A 49 0.88 -14.84 16.82
CA TRP A 49 1.18 -13.81 17.81
C TRP A 49 2.23 -12.83 17.27
N MET A 50 2.00 -11.54 17.48
CA MET A 50 2.87 -10.46 17.02
C MET A 50 3.06 -9.45 18.14
N VAL A 51 4.22 -8.80 18.17
CA VAL A 51 4.52 -7.71 19.11
C VAL A 51 4.83 -6.44 18.33
N HIS A 52 4.22 -5.32 18.72
CA HIS A 52 4.54 -4.01 18.16
C HIS A 52 4.22 -2.89 19.15
N SER A 53 5.10 -1.89 19.26
CA SER A 53 4.93 -0.75 20.16
C SER A 53 4.65 -1.15 21.63
N GLY A 54 5.25 -2.25 22.10
CA GLY A 54 5.07 -2.77 23.46
C GLY A 54 3.76 -3.53 23.70
N GLY A 55 2.90 -3.70 22.69
CA GLY A 55 1.67 -4.50 22.77
C GLY A 55 1.78 -5.85 22.06
N PHE A 56 0.95 -6.81 22.48
CA PHE A 56 0.81 -8.12 21.85
C PHE A 56 -0.49 -8.21 21.06
N TYR A 57 -0.43 -8.78 19.87
CA TYR A 57 -1.55 -8.94 18.94
C TYR A 57 -1.68 -10.41 18.57
N THR A 58 -2.90 -10.92 18.53
CA THR A 58 -3.21 -12.27 18.03
C THR A 58 -4.01 -12.14 16.75
N VAL A 59 -3.55 -12.79 15.69
CA VAL A 59 -4.22 -12.81 14.39
C VAL A 59 -4.74 -14.20 14.10
N VAL A 60 -6.00 -14.27 13.70
CA VAL A 60 -6.68 -15.50 13.32
C VAL A 60 -7.29 -15.31 11.94
N LYS A 61 -7.15 -16.29 11.04
CA LYS A 61 -7.76 -16.25 9.71
C LYS A 61 -9.17 -16.83 9.76
N GLN A 62 -10.16 -16.01 9.42
CA GLN A 62 -11.55 -16.44 9.31
C GLN A 62 -11.95 -16.54 7.84
N LYS A 63 -12.61 -17.65 7.44
CA LYS A 63 -13.17 -17.81 6.08
C LYS A 63 -14.55 -17.19 5.91
N THR A 64 -15.25 -17.01 7.02
CA THR A 64 -16.59 -16.43 7.09
C THR A 64 -16.62 -15.39 8.19
N LEU A 65 -17.34 -14.30 7.94
CA LEU A 65 -17.64 -13.28 8.93
C LEU A 65 -18.68 -13.86 9.91
N GLY A 66 -18.23 -14.57 10.94
CA GLY A 66 -19.14 -15.15 11.94
C GLY A 66 -19.97 -14.06 12.63
N VAL A 67 -19.34 -12.93 12.96
CA VAL A 67 -19.99 -11.69 13.40
C VAL A 67 -19.40 -10.54 12.58
N PRO A 68 -20.21 -9.64 12.00
CA PRO A 68 -19.68 -8.50 11.28
C PRO A 68 -18.87 -7.60 12.23
N PRO A 69 -17.61 -7.25 11.89
CA PRO A 69 -16.82 -6.37 12.72
C PRO A 69 -17.42 -4.96 12.74
N SER A 70 -17.29 -4.27 13.88
CA SER A 70 -17.73 -2.88 14.01
C SER A 70 -16.97 -1.92 13.07
N ARG A 71 -15.73 -2.27 12.71
CA ARG A 71 -14.93 -1.59 11.70
C ARG A 71 -14.16 -2.61 10.86
N LEU A 72 -14.31 -2.55 9.55
CA LEU A 72 -13.53 -3.32 8.58
C LEU A 72 -12.51 -2.40 7.92
N HIS A 73 -11.22 -2.65 8.15
CA HIS A 73 -10.18 -1.98 7.40
C HIS A 73 -9.85 -2.79 6.14
N TRP A 74 -10.10 -2.21 4.97
CA TRP A 74 -9.76 -2.83 3.69
C TRP A 74 -8.57 -2.12 3.05
N PHE A 75 -7.44 -2.83 3.00
CA PHE A 75 -6.16 -2.41 2.41
C PHE A 75 -6.19 -2.38 0.87
N ARG A 76 -7.11 -1.61 0.29
CA ARG A 76 -7.25 -1.40 -1.17
C ARG A 76 -6.69 -0.07 -1.64
N TRP A 77 -6.54 0.88 -0.72
CA TRP A 77 -6.29 2.28 -1.06
C TRP A 77 -4.85 2.51 -1.46
N GLU A 78 -3.92 1.78 -0.87
CA GLU A 78 -2.49 1.86 -1.13
C GLU A 78 -2.23 1.56 -2.61
N ALA A 79 -2.71 0.41 -3.10
CA ALA A 79 -2.60 0.01 -4.50
C ALA A 79 -3.30 1.01 -5.43
N MET A 80 -4.51 1.45 -5.07
CA MET A 80 -5.28 2.38 -5.88
C MET A 80 -4.60 3.75 -6.02
N VAL A 81 -4.05 4.28 -4.92
CA VAL A 81 -3.32 5.56 -4.92
C VAL A 81 -2.02 5.43 -5.68
N THR A 82 -1.27 4.33 -5.53
CA THR A 82 -0.08 4.08 -6.36
C THR A 82 -0.43 4.08 -7.84
N TRP A 83 -1.48 3.36 -8.24
CA TRP A 83 -1.89 3.30 -9.64
C TRP A 83 -2.31 4.67 -10.18
N LEU A 84 -3.19 5.39 -9.46
CA LEU A 84 -3.67 6.71 -9.87
C LEU A 84 -2.54 7.73 -9.98
N SER A 85 -1.67 7.81 -8.97
CA SER A 85 -0.51 8.71 -8.99
C SER A 85 0.48 8.33 -10.10
N GLY A 86 0.63 7.05 -10.42
CA GLY A 86 1.44 6.57 -11.53
C GLY A 86 0.90 7.03 -12.89
N VAL A 87 -0.42 6.90 -13.11
CA VAL A 87 -1.09 7.41 -14.32
C VAL A 87 -0.92 8.92 -14.45
N MET A 88 -1.07 9.67 -13.36
CA MET A 88 -0.85 11.12 -13.37
C MET A 88 0.62 11.47 -13.68
N LEU A 89 1.58 10.72 -13.14
CA LEU A 89 3.00 10.90 -13.43
C LEU A 89 3.34 10.59 -14.89
N LEU A 90 2.73 9.58 -15.51
CA LEU A 90 2.85 9.36 -16.95
C LEU A 90 2.44 10.62 -17.72
N GLY A 91 1.28 11.20 -17.39
CA GLY A 91 0.80 12.46 -17.99
C GLY A 91 1.75 13.64 -17.80
N VAL A 92 2.22 13.87 -16.58
CA VAL A 92 3.04 15.05 -16.24
C VAL A 92 4.49 14.93 -16.73
N VAL A 93 5.12 13.78 -16.51
CA VAL A 93 6.55 13.58 -16.76
C VAL A 93 6.80 13.20 -18.20
N TYR A 94 6.03 12.26 -18.75
CA TYR A 94 6.28 11.74 -20.09
C TYR A 94 5.58 12.54 -21.18
N TYR A 95 4.27 12.79 -21.06
CA TYR A 95 3.52 13.51 -22.10
C TYR A 95 3.77 15.02 -22.07
N LYS A 96 3.65 15.66 -20.89
CA LYS A 96 3.88 17.11 -20.77
C LYS A 96 5.35 17.50 -20.63
N GLY A 97 6.18 16.62 -20.07
CA GLY A 97 7.62 16.85 -19.87
C GLY A 97 8.49 16.53 -21.08
N GLY A 98 7.91 16.01 -22.18
CA GLY A 98 8.62 15.80 -23.45
C GLY A 98 9.51 14.55 -23.52
N LEU A 99 9.54 13.70 -22.49
CA LEU A 99 10.41 12.50 -22.46
C LEU A 99 10.00 11.38 -23.44
N LEU A 100 8.82 11.48 -24.07
CA LEU A 100 8.37 10.59 -25.15
C LEU A 100 8.42 11.25 -26.54
N VAL A 101 8.86 12.51 -26.63
CA VAL A 101 9.02 13.19 -27.92
C VAL A 101 10.44 12.89 -28.39
N ASP A 102 10.56 12.07 -29.45
CA ASP A 102 11.84 11.91 -30.14
C ASP A 102 12.34 13.29 -30.64
N PRO A 103 13.66 13.56 -30.58
CA PRO A 103 14.24 14.84 -30.99
C PRO A 103 13.96 15.21 -32.46
#